data_AF-A0A8S4PUG6-F1
#
_entry.id   AF-A0A8S4PUG6-F1
#
_cell.length_a   1.000
_cell.length_b   1.000
_cell.length_c   1.000
_cell.angle_alpha   90.00
_cell.angle_beta   90.00
_cell.angle_gamma   90.00
#
_symmetry.space_group_name_H-M   'P 1'
#
loop_
_entity.id
_entity.type
_entity.pdbx_description
1 polymer ?
#
loop_
_entity_poly.entity_id
_entity_poly.type
_entity_poly.pdbx_seq_one_letter_code
_entity_poly.pdbx_strand_id
1 'polypeptide(L)'
;MESFILILFLSMGFNLTVHGEVNKQEIGGFNQNIYNGRSDVAKTIDQSCQKCKCSLLTADCSSRKIESLPLDLPQNITTLNLYDNYITALPDFLLGRYYKNLQTLDMRENKLSTTGQYTFQGLGKLLNLHITWKRGSIMHPLLLKPLKEIQIIDVNGEGGNFKGNEIERDAWLNAFEGLQNSTIEKITYKQVIFPFILKEKHFTYFKNCQLKELHLPHN
;
A
#
# COMPACT_ATOMS: atom_id res chain seq x y z
N MET A 1 -22.88 -30.46 -28.45
CA MET A 1 -22.62 -29.01 -28.22
C MET A 1 -23.83 -28.13 -28.53
N GLU A 2 -24.83 -28.59 -29.30
CA GLU A 2 -25.95 -27.73 -29.72
C GLU A 2 -27.04 -27.50 -28.67
N SER A 3 -27.22 -28.41 -27.70
CA SER A 3 -28.32 -28.30 -26.72
C SER A 3 -28.13 -27.24 -25.64
N PHE A 4 -26.88 -26.86 -25.33
CA PHE A 4 -26.61 -25.85 -24.29
C PHE A 4 -26.86 -24.41 -24.77
N ILE A 5 -26.67 -24.16 -26.07
CA ILE A 5 -26.90 -22.84 -26.67
C ILE A 5 -28.41 -22.54 -26.70
N LEU A 6 -29.25 -23.51 -27.01
CA LEU A 6 -30.71 -23.34 -27.00
C LEU A 6 -31.27 -22.98 -25.62
N ILE A 7 -30.71 -23.57 -24.55
CA ILE A 7 -31.15 -23.32 -23.17
C ILE A 7 -30.80 -21.89 -22.72
N LEU A 8 -29.67 -21.34 -23.17
CA LEU A 8 -29.25 -19.96 -22.91
C LEU A 8 -30.19 -18.92 -23.55
N PHE A 9 -30.72 -19.21 -24.74
CA PHE A 9 -31.65 -18.29 -25.40
C PHE A 9 -33.04 -18.27 -24.75
N LEU A 10 -33.53 -19.43 -24.29
CA LEU A 10 -34.81 -19.53 -23.59
C LEU A 10 -34.74 -18.90 -22.18
N SER A 11 -33.61 -19.00 -21.48
CA SER A 11 -33.45 -18.37 -20.15
C SER A 11 -33.35 -16.84 -20.20
N MET A 12 -33.03 -16.28 -21.37
CA MET A 12 -33.01 -14.85 -21.64
C MET A 12 -34.34 -14.30 -22.19
N GLY A 13 -35.37 -15.14 -22.30
CA GLY A 13 -36.71 -14.71 -22.72
C GLY A 13 -36.91 -14.57 -24.23
N PHE A 14 -36.00 -15.08 -25.06
CA PHE A 14 -36.14 -15.05 -26.52
C PHE A 14 -37.04 -16.17 -27.01
N ASN A 15 -38.05 -15.83 -27.83
CA ASN A 15 -39.01 -16.79 -28.38
C ASN A 15 -38.54 -17.24 -29.78
N LEU A 16 -37.97 -18.44 -29.88
CA LEU A 16 -37.48 -19.00 -31.14
C LEU A 16 -38.64 -19.65 -31.92
N THR A 17 -38.94 -19.18 -33.13
CA THR A 17 -39.83 -19.90 -34.06
C THR A 17 -39.03 -20.84 -34.96
N VAL A 18 -39.64 -21.98 -35.32
CA VAL A 18 -38.99 -23.21 -35.84
C VAL A 18 -38.37 -23.07 -37.25
N HIS A 19 -38.39 -21.89 -37.87
CA HIS A 19 -37.55 -21.58 -39.01
C HIS A 19 -36.63 -20.42 -38.62
N GLY A 20 -35.33 -20.71 -38.53
CA GLY A 20 -34.28 -19.89 -37.92
C GLY A 20 -34.00 -18.55 -38.62
N GLU A 21 -34.95 -17.62 -38.55
CA GLU A 21 -34.72 -16.19 -38.79
C GLU A 21 -35.13 -15.40 -37.55
N VAL A 22 -34.15 -14.81 -36.86
CA VAL A 22 -34.39 -13.87 -35.77
C VAL A 22 -35.02 -12.60 -36.37
N ASN A 23 -36.18 -12.20 -35.83
CA ASN A 23 -36.94 -11.07 -36.34
C ASN A 23 -36.12 -9.76 -36.22
N LYS A 24 -35.84 -9.11 -37.36
CA LYS A 24 -34.96 -7.92 -37.47
C LYS A 24 -35.44 -6.69 -36.68
N GLN A 25 -36.66 -6.71 -36.13
CA GLN A 25 -37.19 -5.61 -35.33
C GLN A 25 -36.78 -5.65 -33.84
N GLU A 26 -36.15 -6.73 -33.36
CA GLU A 26 -35.53 -6.76 -32.00
C GLU A 26 -34.02 -6.43 -32.01
N ILE A 27 -33.43 -6.16 -33.18
CA ILE A 27 -32.01 -5.78 -33.35
C ILE A 27 -31.86 -4.25 -33.49
N GLY A 28 -32.82 -3.49 -32.97
CA GLY A 28 -32.77 -2.03 -32.87
C GLY A 28 -31.95 -1.59 -31.66
N GLY A 29 -30.63 -1.82 -31.67
CA GLY A 29 -29.77 -1.39 -30.56
C GLY A 29 -28.33 -1.89 -30.53
N PHE A 30 -27.88 -2.68 -31.52
CA PHE A 30 -26.47 -3.06 -31.60
C PHE A 30 -25.65 -1.95 -32.25
N ASN A 31 -25.17 -1.03 -31.40
CA ASN A 31 -24.11 -0.09 -31.72
C ASN A 31 -22.91 -0.85 -32.31
N GLN A 32 -22.34 -0.39 -33.42
CA GLN A 32 -21.23 -1.02 -34.16
C GLN A 32 -19.88 -1.01 -33.40
N ASN A 33 -19.89 -1.11 -32.07
CA ASN A 33 -18.69 -0.97 -31.22
C ASN A 33 -18.04 -2.30 -30.83
N ILE A 34 -18.43 -3.44 -31.41
CA ILE A 34 -17.81 -4.74 -31.06
C ILE A 34 -16.35 -4.84 -31.55
N TYR A 35 -15.92 -4.00 -32.51
CA TYR A 35 -14.50 -3.87 -32.86
C TYR A 35 -13.71 -2.88 -31.96
N ASN A 36 -14.36 -2.26 -30.97
CA ASN A 36 -13.73 -1.34 -30.00
C ASN A 36 -13.61 -1.93 -28.58
N GLY A 37 -14.00 -3.18 -28.36
CA GLY A 37 -14.00 -3.81 -27.02
C GLY A 37 -12.62 -3.91 -26.34
N ARG A 38 -11.52 -3.83 -27.10
CA ARG A 38 -10.16 -3.76 -26.53
C ARG A 38 -9.73 -2.33 -26.18
N SER A 39 -10.34 -1.32 -26.82
CA SER A 39 -10.03 0.09 -26.63
C SER A 39 -10.82 0.71 -25.49
N ASP A 40 -12.06 0.29 -25.24
CA ASP A 40 -12.91 0.87 -24.19
C ASP A 40 -12.60 0.31 -22.80
N VAL A 41 -12.12 -0.94 -22.70
CA VAL A 41 -11.52 -1.47 -21.47
C VAL A 41 -10.22 -0.74 -21.14
N ALA A 42 -9.41 -0.40 -22.15
CA ALA A 42 -8.20 0.40 -21.97
C ALA A 42 -8.50 1.85 -21.55
N LYS A 43 -9.59 2.45 -22.04
CA LYS A 43 -10.05 3.80 -21.64
C LYS A 43 -10.64 3.88 -20.24
N THR A 44 -11.19 2.78 -19.71
CA THR A 44 -11.74 2.75 -18.34
C THR A 44 -10.64 2.63 -17.27
N ILE A 45 -9.42 2.24 -17.67
CA ILE A 45 -8.21 2.22 -16.82
C ILE A 45 -7.59 3.63 -16.73
N ASP A 46 -7.93 4.54 -17.64
CA ASP A 46 -7.28 5.85 -17.84
C ASP A 46 -7.79 6.98 -16.92
N GLN A 47 -8.88 6.75 -16.16
CA GLN A 47 -9.41 7.75 -15.22
C GLN A 47 -8.90 7.61 -13.78
N SER A 48 -8.41 6.43 -13.42
CA SER A 48 -7.80 6.15 -12.13
C SER A 48 -6.29 6.33 -12.30
N CYS A 49 -5.66 7.24 -11.55
CA CYS A 49 -4.24 7.63 -11.66
C CYS A 49 -3.97 8.97 -12.36
N GLN A 50 -4.75 10.02 -12.06
CA GLN A 50 -4.49 11.35 -12.65
C GLN A 50 -3.18 11.97 -12.14
N LYS A 51 -2.86 11.72 -10.87
CA LYS A 51 -1.68 12.31 -10.21
C LYS A 51 -0.41 11.49 -10.37
N CYS A 52 -0.47 10.27 -10.89
CA CYS A 52 0.65 9.34 -10.88
C CYS A 52 0.86 8.68 -12.26
N LYS A 53 1.95 7.94 -12.45
CA LYS A 53 2.13 7.04 -13.60
C LYS A 53 1.77 5.63 -13.15
N CYS A 54 0.70 5.06 -13.68
CA CYS A 54 0.30 3.71 -13.33
C CYS A 54 0.64 2.71 -14.43
N SER A 55 1.06 1.52 -14.01
CA SER A 55 1.35 0.40 -14.90
C SER A 55 1.06 -0.92 -14.17
N LEU A 56 0.11 -1.70 -14.68
CA LEU A 56 -0.33 -3.02 -14.17
C LEU A 56 -0.63 -3.05 -12.65
N LEU A 57 0.41 -3.15 -11.81
CA LEU A 57 0.35 -3.28 -10.35
C LEU A 57 1.15 -2.18 -9.63
N THR A 58 1.69 -1.21 -10.37
CA THR A 58 2.57 -0.17 -9.84
C THR A 58 1.95 1.21 -10.06
N ALA A 59 1.96 2.04 -9.04
CA ALA A 59 1.67 3.46 -9.14
C ALA A 59 2.92 4.27 -8.73
N ASP A 60 3.50 4.99 -9.69
CA ASP A 60 4.61 5.90 -9.47
C ASP A 60 4.12 7.35 -9.36
N CYS A 61 4.06 7.80 -8.12
CA CYS A 61 3.60 9.11 -7.68
C CYS A 61 4.78 10.00 -7.23
N SER A 62 6.02 9.64 -7.54
CA SER A 62 7.19 10.38 -7.06
C SER A 62 7.32 11.79 -7.64
N SER A 63 7.88 12.73 -6.85
CA SER A 63 8.20 14.10 -7.26
C SER A 63 7.02 14.88 -7.89
N ARG A 64 5.81 14.67 -7.37
CA ARG A 64 4.56 15.21 -7.94
C ARG A 64 3.86 16.24 -7.05
N LYS A 65 4.55 16.72 -6.01
CA LYS A 65 4.06 17.72 -5.05
C LYS A 65 2.75 17.28 -4.37
N ILE A 66 2.62 15.98 -4.11
CA ILE A 66 1.44 15.41 -3.50
C ILE A 66 1.46 15.71 -1.99
N GLU A 67 0.38 16.30 -1.49
CA GLU A 67 0.24 16.68 -0.07
C GLU A 67 -0.57 15.65 0.75
N SER A 68 -1.32 14.78 0.07
CA SER A 68 -2.16 13.76 0.69
C SER A 68 -2.13 12.46 -0.10
N LEU A 69 -2.39 11.34 0.56
CA LEU A 69 -2.44 10.02 -0.06
C LEU A 69 -3.39 10.00 -1.29
N PRO A 70 -2.94 9.52 -2.48
CA PRO A 70 -3.74 9.53 -3.71
C PRO A 70 -4.79 8.40 -3.74
N LEU A 71 -6.04 8.72 -3.39
CA LEU A 71 -7.11 7.73 -3.25
C LEU A 71 -7.75 7.27 -4.58
N ASP A 72 -7.36 7.89 -5.69
CA ASP A 72 -7.86 7.63 -7.05
C ASP A 72 -7.08 6.54 -7.79
N LEU A 73 -6.15 5.85 -7.13
CA LEU A 73 -5.33 4.79 -7.73
C LEU A 73 -6.08 3.45 -7.86
N PRO A 74 -5.67 2.57 -8.79
CA PRO A 74 -6.25 1.25 -8.93
C PRO A 74 -6.10 0.42 -7.65
N GLN A 75 -7.16 -0.25 -7.19
CA GLN A 75 -7.13 -1.03 -5.93
C GLN A 75 -6.26 -2.30 -5.99
N ASN A 76 -5.84 -2.71 -7.18
CA ASN A 76 -5.01 -3.89 -7.42
C ASN A 76 -3.52 -3.59 -7.36
N ILE A 77 -3.09 -2.33 -7.14
CA ILE A 77 -1.66 -2.03 -7.03
C ILE A 77 -1.03 -2.79 -5.86
N THR A 78 0.19 -3.27 -6.09
CA THR A 78 1.05 -3.89 -5.08
C THR A 78 2.27 -3.02 -4.78
N THR A 79 2.60 -2.05 -5.64
CA THR A 79 3.71 -1.12 -5.46
C THR A 79 3.24 0.32 -5.55
N LEU A 80 3.53 1.11 -4.53
CA LEU A 80 3.22 2.53 -4.47
C LEU A 80 4.49 3.32 -4.15
N ASN A 81 4.93 4.13 -5.10
CA ASN A 81 6.06 5.05 -4.92
C ASN A 81 5.57 6.47 -4.71
N LEU A 82 5.70 7.01 -3.50
CA LEU A 82 5.38 8.38 -3.10
C LEU A 82 6.65 9.17 -2.74
N TYR A 83 7.82 8.72 -3.17
CA TYR A 83 9.11 9.38 -2.95
C TYR A 83 9.06 10.87 -3.32
N ASP A 84 9.68 11.72 -2.50
CA ASP A 84 9.84 13.16 -2.77
C ASP A 84 8.49 13.88 -3.00
N ASN A 85 7.72 14.00 -1.92
CA ASN A 85 6.41 14.66 -1.92
C ASN A 85 6.24 15.49 -0.63
N TYR A 86 5.04 16.04 -0.42
CA TYR A 86 4.73 16.93 0.69
C TYR A 86 3.74 16.33 1.70
N ILE A 87 3.63 15.00 1.77
CA ILE A 87 2.69 14.34 2.69
C ILE A 87 3.15 14.56 4.13
N THR A 88 2.27 15.11 4.96
CA THR A 88 2.56 15.48 6.36
C THR A 88 2.00 14.50 7.39
N ALA A 89 0.91 13.81 7.04
CA ALA A 89 0.23 12.90 7.95
C ALA A 89 -0.32 11.67 7.23
N LEU A 90 -0.38 10.57 7.97
CA LEU A 90 -1.07 9.34 7.57
C LEU A 90 -2.10 9.00 8.64
N PRO A 91 -3.39 9.26 8.39
CA PRO A 91 -4.46 8.90 9.31
C PRO A 91 -4.53 7.39 9.53
N ASP A 92 -4.94 7.01 10.73
CA ASP A 92 -5.19 5.62 11.10
C ASP A 92 -6.15 4.94 10.13
N PHE A 93 -5.88 3.66 9.82
CA PHE A 93 -6.66 2.81 8.93
C PHE A 93 -6.74 3.24 7.45
N LEU A 94 -6.22 4.42 7.07
CA LEU A 94 -6.37 4.94 5.72
C LEU A 94 -5.64 4.09 4.69
N LEU A 95 -4.37 3.78 4.92
CA LEU A 95 -3.57 2.95 4.00
C LEU A 95 -4.19 1.56 3.81
N GLY A 96 -4.55 0.87 4.89
CA GLY A 96 -5.13 -0.47 4.81
C GLY A 96 -6.52 -0.51 4.17
N ARG A 97 -7.31 0.58 4.28
CA ARG A 97 -8.60 0.69 3.60
C ARG A 97 -8.44 0.74 2.08
N TYR A 98 -7.46 1.50 1.58
CA TYR A 98 -7.31 1.76 0.15
C TYR A 98 -6.30 0.84 -0.56
N TYR A 99 -5.28 0.36 0.15
CA TYR A 99 -4.17 -0.41 -0.44
C TYR A 99 -3.92 -1.74 0.29
N LYS A 100 -4.98 -2.51 0.54
CA LYS A 100 -4.92 -3.84 1.20
C LYS A 100 -3.98 -4.86 0.53
N ASN A 101 -3.65 -4.67 -0.75
CA ASN A 101 -2.79 -5.56 -1.53
C ASN A 101 -1.34 -5.07 -1.64
N LEU A 102 -1.00 -3.96 -0.97
CA LEU A 102 0.31 -3.35 -1.09
C LEU A 102 1.39 -4.26 -0.52
N GLN A 103 2.44 -4.47 -1.32
CA GLN A 103 3.64 -5.22 -1.00
C GLN A 103 4.85 -4.29 -0.83
N THR A 104 4.91 -3.19 -1.57
CA THR A 104 5.98 -2.18 -1.47
C THR A 104 5.38 -0.78 -1.34
N LEU A 105 5.83 -0.06 -0.31
CA LEU A 105 5.51 1.35 -0.08
C LEU A 105 6.80 2.16 0.10
N ASP A 106 7.02 3.14 -0.76
CA ASP A 106 8.08 4.13 -0.60
C ASP A 106 7.49 5.51 -0.33
N MET A 107 7.77 6.06 0.85
CA MET A 107 7.36 7.39 1.31
C MET A 107 8.55 8.22 1.78
N ARG A 108 9.77 7.90 1.35
CA ARG A 108 10.95 8.70 1.70
C ARG A 108 10.85 10.11 1.11
N GLU A 109 11.61 11.04 1.68
CA GLU A 109 11.60 12.46 1.28
C GLU A 109 10.22 13.16 1.36
N ASN A 110 9.32 12.67 2.22
CA ASN A 110 8.08 13.36 2.57
C ASN A 110 8.23 14.29 3.78
N LYS A 111 7.13 14.89 4.24
CA LYS A 111 7.09 15.80 5.39
C LYS A 111 6.36 15.20 6.60
N LEU A 112 6.38 13.87 6.72
CA LEU A 112 5.64 13.13 7.73
C LEU A 112 6.08 13.53 9.15
N SER A 113 5.15 14.10 9.91
CA SER A 113 5.36 14.51 11.31
C SER A 113 4.54 13.71 12.32
N THR A 114 3.47 13.05 11.87
CA THR A 114 2.51 12.40 12.75
C THR A 114 1.99 11.11 12.13
N THR A 115 2.07 10.02 12.90
CA THR A 115 1.46 8.73 12.58
C THR A 115 0.75 8.20 13.83
N GLY A 116 -0.45 7.66 13.68
CA GLY A 116 -1.18 7.00 14.77
C GLY A 116 -0.83 5.52 14.91
N GLN A 117 -1.32 4.90 15.99
CA GLN A 117 -1.10 3.48 16.29
C GLN A 117 -1.55 2.53 15.17
N TYR A 118 -2.57 2.92 14.41
CA TYR A 118 -3.23 2.07 13.42
C TYR A 118 -2.97 2.52 11.98
N THR A 119 -1.96 3.36 11.75
CA THR A 119 -1.59 3.87 10.43
C THR A 119 -1.38 2.76 9.40
N PHE A 120 -0.68 1.69 9.78
CA PHE A 120 -0.41 0.53 8.92
C PHE A 120 -1.38 -0.64 9.13
N GLN A 121 -2.46 -0.44 9.91
CA GLN A 121 -3.48 -1.46 10.09
C GLN A 121 -4.09 -1.82 8.73
N GLY A 122 -4.14 -3.12 8.42
CA GLY A 122 -4.67 -3.64 7.16
C GLY A 122 -3.61 -3.89 6.06
N LEU A 123 -2.35 -3.51 6.28
CA LEU A 123 -1.23 -3.77 5.37
C LEU A 123 -0.52 -5.11 5.68
N GLY A 124 -1.29 -6.20 5.83
CA GLY A 124 -0.75 -7.50 6.23
C GLY A 124 0.25 -8.12 5.23
N LYS A 125 0.13 -7.77 3.95
CA LYS A 125 0.94 -8.27 2.81
C LYS A 125 2.17 -7.40 2.50
N LEU A 126 2.42 -6.36 3.30
CA LEU A 126 3.52 -5.43 3.03
C LEU A 126 4.86 -6.13 3.30
N LEU A 127 5.71 -6.19 2.28
CA LEU A 127 7.04 -6.80 2.31
C LEU A 127 8.12 -5.74 2.52
N ASN A 128 7.98 -4.59 1.86
CA ASN A 128 8.98 -3.52 1.83
C ASN A 128 8.36 -2.18 2.24
N LEU A 129 8.86 -1.62 3.34
CA LEU A 129 8.47 -0.31 3.83
C LEU A 129 9.68 0.62 3.86
N HIS A 130 9.62 1.70 3.09
CA HIS A 130 10.59 2.77 3.12
C HIS A 130 9.92 4.08 3.54
N ILE A 131 10.34 4.67 4.64
CA ILE A 131 9.71 5.86 5.21
C ILE A 131 10.74 6.76 5.88
N THR A 132 10.57 8.07 5.68
CA THR A 132 11.38 9.10 6.33
C THR A 132 10.48 10.00 7.16
N TRP A 133 10.84 10.21 8.43
CA TRP A 133 10.15 11.14 9.32
C TRP A 133 10.89 12.46 9.45
N LYS A 134 10.12 13.52 9.65
CA LYS A 134 10.64 14.85 9.95
C LYS A 134 11.23 14.91 11.36
N ARG A 135 12.06 15.92 11.57
CA ARG A 135 12.55 16.29 12.89
C ARG A 135 11.41 16.55 13.87
N GLY A 136 11.46 15.89 15.03
CA GLY A 136 10.45 16.06 16.08
C GLY A 136 9.14 15.31 15.85
N SER A 137 9.11 14.39 14.86
CA SER A 137 7.96 13.52 14.64
C SER A 137 7.72 12.61 15.84
N ILE A 138 6.44 12.34 16.11
CA ILE A 138 6.02 11.36 17.10
C ILE A 138 5.48 10.17 16.33
N MET A 139 6.16 9.02 16.45
CA MET A 139 5.61 7.76 15.98
C MET A 139 5.09 6.94 17.15
N HIS A 140 4.00 6.24 16.90
CA HIS A 140 3.46 5.34 17.89
C HIS A 140 4.32 4.07 17.95
N PRO A 141 4.69 3.55 19.13
CA PRO A 141 5.53 2.37 19.21
C PRO A 141 4.91 1.14 18.54
N LEU A 142 3.60 0.93 18.69
CA LEU A 142 2.91 -0.23 18.09
C LEU A 142 2.64 -0.10 16.57
N LEU A 143 3.15 0.93 15.91
CA LEU A 143 2.89 1.26 14.50
C LEU A 143 3.18 0.08 13.55
N LEU A 144 4.25 -0.68 13.79
CA LEU A 144 4.67 -1.78 12.90
C LEU A 144 3.99 -3.11 13.22
N LYS A 145 3.24 -3.20 14.32
CA LYS A 145 2.60 -4.46 14.77
C LYS A 145 1.67 -5.14 13.76
N PRO A 146 0.94 -4.40 12.90
CA PRO A 146 0.09 -5.02 11.89
C PRO A 146 0.85 -5.68 10.72
N LEU A 147 2.14 -5.38 10.51
CA LEU A 147 2.91 -5.80 9.34
C LEU A 147 3.44 -7.24 9.53
N LYS A 148 2.72 -8.24 9.02
CA LYS A 148 3.00 -9.66 9.28
C LYS A 148 4.00 -10.32 8.34
N GLU A 149 4.10 -9.81 7.12
CA GLU A 149 4.97 -10.36 6.08
C GLU A 149 6.22 -9.49 5.83
N ILE A 150 6.46 -8.49 6.67
CA ILE A 150 7.49 -7.48 6.43
C ILE A 150 8.90 -8.10 6.42
N GLN A 151 9.65 -7.77 5.38
CA GLN A 151 11.00 -8.28 5.12
C GLN A 151 12.03 -7.15 5.16
N ILE A 152 11.69 -5.99 4.59
CA ILE A 152 12.59 -4.84 4.53
C ILE A 152 11.92 -3.63 5.17
N ILE A 153 12.63 -3.05 6.15
CA ILE A 153 12.20 -1.87 6.88
C ILE A 153 13.32 -0.82 6.79
N ASP A 154 13.09 0.23 6.03
CA ASP A 154 13.98 1.38 5.93
C ASP A 154 13.30 2.59 6.58
N VAL A 155 13.71 2.86 7.82
CA VAL A 155 13.05 3.79 8.74
C VAL A 155 14.03 4.87 9.13
N ASN A 156 13.95 6.03 8.49
CA ASN A 156 14.94 7.11 8.66
C ASN A 156 14.33 8.35 9.29
N GLY A 157 15.07 9.03 10.16
CA GLY A 157 14.64 10.28 10.77
C GLY A 157 15.55 11.44 10.34
N GLU A 158 14.97 12.59 10.03
CA GLU A 158 15.70 13.84 10.05
C GLU A 158 15.95 14.18 11.54
N GLY A 159 17.15 13.88 12.03
CA GLY A 159 17.47 13.88 13.47
C GLY A 159 16.90 15.04 14.29
N GLY A 160 16.43 14.73 15.50
CA GLY A 160 15.89 15.70 16.45
C GLY A 160 15.90 15.21 17.89
N ASN A 161 15.91 16.13 18.84
CA ASN A 161 15.68 15.81 20.25
C ASN A 161 14.22 15.39 20.40
N PHE A 162 13.97 14.09 20.56
CA PHE A 162 12.68 13.57 20.99
C PHE A 162 12.25 14.26 22.28
N LYS A 163 10.98 14.71 22.35
CA LYS A 163 10.40 15.43 23.49
C LYS A 163 9.44 14.58 24.33
N GLY A 164 9.59 13.26 24.30
CA GLY A 164 8.74 12.38 25.11
C GLY A 164 9.29 12.12 26.51
N ASN A 165 8.40 11.70 27.39
CA ASN A 165 8.71 11.33 28.77
C ASN A 165 9.26 9.89 28.87
N GLU A 166 9.67 9.45 30.07
CA GLU A 166 10.21 8.10 30.28
C GLU A 166 9.19 6.98 29.97
N ILE A 167 7.88 7.24 30.05
CA ILE A 167 6.82 6.27 29.72
C ILE A 167 6.83 6.00 28.22
N GLU A 168 7.00 7.04 27.40
CA GLU A 168 7.16 6.89 25.96
C GLU A 168 8.45 6.13 25.62
N ARG A 169 9.53 6.34 26.38
CA ARG A 169 10.80 5.60 26.20
C ARG A 169 10.60 4.09 26.29
N ASP A 170 9.87 3.61 27.29
CA ASP A 170 9.66 2.18 27.49
C ASP A 170 8.67 1.61 26.47
N ALA A 171 7.68 2.40 26.04
CA ALA A 171 6.80 2.01 24.96
C ALA A 171 7.58 1.78 23.65
N TRP A 172 8.59 2.61 23.37
CA TRP A 172 9.51 2.45 22.23
C TRP A 172 10.40 1.20 22.29
N LEU A 173 10.69 0.65 23.48
CA LEU A 173 11.38 -0.64 23.60
C LEU A 173 10.55 -1.76 22.96
N ASN A 174 9.22 -1.62 22.96
CA ASN A 174 8.29 -2.57 22.36
C ASN A 174 7.92 -2.21 20.91
N ALA A 175 8.57 -1.23 20.28
CA ALA A 175 8.16 -0.78 18.95
C ALA A 175 8.29 -1.87 17.86
N PHE A 176 9.21 -2.79 18.09
CA PHE A 176 9.44 -3.96 17.24
C PHE A 176 8.82 -5.25 17.81
N GLU A 177 8.07 -5.18 18.92
CA GLU A 177 7.39 -6.35 19.50
C GLU A 177 6.48 -7.03 18.48
N GLY A 178 5.78 -6.24 17.68
CA GLY A 178 4.88 -6.77 16.67
C GLY A 178 5.55 -7.44 15.47
N LEU A 179 6.88 -7.35 15.38
CA LEU A 179 7.71 -8.02 14.37
C LEU A 179 8.24 -9.39 14.84
N GLN A 180 7.91 -9.81 16.06
CA GLN A 180 8.22 -11.15 16.53
C GLN A 180 7.70 -12.20 15.54
N ASN A 181 8.50 -13.24 15.30
CA ASN A 181 8.23 -14.34 14.36
C ASN A 181 8.15 -13.94 12.88
N SER A 182 8.51 -12.70 12.51
CA SER A 182 8.71 -12.31 11.11
C SER A 182 10.14 -12.67 10.64
N THR A 183 10.31 -12.97 9.36
CA THR A 183 11.63 -13.11 8.73
C THR A 183 12.03 -11.76 8.14
N ILE A 184 12.81 -10.99 8.88
CA ILE A 184 13.25 -9.66 8.45
C ILE A 184 14.61 -9.78 7.79
N GLU A 185 14.67 -9.45 6.50
CA GLU A 185 15.92 -9.45 5.76
C GLU A 185 16.79 -8.26 6.13
N LYS A 186 16.19 -7.08 6.26
CA LYS A 186 16.96 -5.86 6.46
C LYS A 186 16.22 -4.80 7.24
N ILE A 187 16.87 -4.28 8.27
CA ILE A 187 16.48 -3.03 8.93
C ILE A 187 17.57 -2.00 8.69
N THR A 188 17.21 -0.91 8.02
CA THR A 188 18.06 0.27 7.88
C THR A 188 17.46 1.40 8.69
N TYR A 189 18.30 2.02 9.50
CA TYR A 189 17.92 3.18 10.30
C TYR A 189 19.07 4.20 10.28
N LYS A 190 18.75 5.43 9.86
CA LYS A 190 19.66 6.57 9.91
C LYS A 190 19.04 7.64 10.82
N GLN A 191 19.72 7.93 11.93
CA GLN A 191 19.46 9.01 12.90
C GLN A 191 18.12 9.02 13.69
N VAL A 192 18.25 9.62 14.88
CA VAL A 192 17.39 9.74 16.07
C VAL A 192 15.90 9.96 15.78
N ILE A 193 15.16 8.88 15.51
CA ILE A 193 13.69 8.88 15.66
C ILE A 193 13.30 8.52 17.09
N PHE A 194 14.10 7.65 17.72
CA PHE A 194 13.84 7.17 19.07
C PHE A 194 14.34 8.18 20.11
N PRO A 195 13.74 8.25 21.32
CA PRO A 195 14.25 9.03 22.44
C PRO A 195 15.71 8.79 22.83
N PHE A 196 16.27 7.71 22.32
CA PHE A 196 17.58 7.19 22.65
C PHE A 196 18.24 6.62 21.41
N ILE A 197 19.56 6.56 21.44
CA ILE A 197 20.33 5.79 20.45
C ILE A 197 19.95 4.32 20.61
N LEU A 198 19.39 3.72 19.56
CA LEU A 198 19.16 2.28 19.51
C LEU A 198 20.52 1.58 19.60
N LYS A 199 20.69 0.75 20.64
CA LYS A 199 21.83 -0.12 20.83
C LYS A 199 21.38 -1.56 20.58
N GLU A 200 22.30 -2.46 20.29
CA GLU A 200 22.04 -3.89 20.06
C GLU A 200 21.12 -4.52 21.12
N LYS A 201 21.26 -4.12 22.40
CA LYS A 201 20.38 -4.57 23.48
C LYS A 201 18.88 -4.22 23.30
N HIS A 202 18.55 -3.15 22.59
CA HIS A 202 17.17 -2.78 22.27
C HIS A 202 16.60 -3.65 21.13
N PHE A 203 17.48 -4.33 20.39
CA PHE A 203 17.11 -5.34 19.41
C PHE A 203 16.97 -6.74 20.03
N THR A 204 17.02 -6.88 21.35
CA THR A 204 16.79 -8.18 22.02
C THR A 204 15.38 -8.74 21.79
N TYR A 205 14.41 -7.91 21.39
CA TYR A 205 13.09 -8.37 20.94
C TYR A 205 13.12 -9.05 19.56
N PHE A 206 14.20 -8.85 18.79
CA PHE A 206 14.48 -9.64 17.59
C PHE A 206 15.09 -11.01 17.91
N LYS A 207 15.22 -11.41 19.19
CA LYS A 207 15.65 -12.78 19.54
C LYS A 207 14.77 -13.88 18.93
N ASN A 208 13.50 -13.55 18.64
CA ASN A 208 12.55 -14.44 17.95
C ASN A 208 12.31 -14.03 16.48
N CYS A 209 13.17 -13.16 15.94
CA CYS A 209 13.12 -12.71 14.56
C CYS A 209 14.40 -13.17 13.85
N GLN A 210 14.28 -13.72 12.64
CA GLN A 210 15.46 -14.07 11.84
C GLN A 210 15.98 -12.82 11.11
N LEU A 211 16.55 -11.87 11.86
CA LEU A 211 17.14 -10.65 11.30
C LEU A 211 18.45 -10.97 10.58
N LYS A 212 18.53 -10.78 9.26
CA LYS A 212 19.76 -11.03 8.50
C LYS A 212 20.74 -9.86 8.54
N GLU A 213 20.26 -8.63 8.33
CA GLU A 213 21.09 -7.41 8.28
C GLU A 213 20.51 -6.28 9.15
N LEU A 214 21.36 -5.67 9.99
CA LEU A 214 21.04 -4.47 10.77
C LEU A 214 22.06 -3.37 10.47
N HIS A 215 21.61 -2.29 9.82
CA HIS A 215 22.45 -1.12 9.55
C HIS A 215 22.09 0.02 10.51
N LEU A 216 22.94 0.22 11.51
CA LEU A 216 22.86 1.33 12.47
C LEU A 216 23.70 2.52 11.98
N PRO A 217 23.37 3.76 12.38
CA PRO A 217 24.22 4.91 12.07
C PRO A 217 25.58 4.70 12.78
N HIS A 218 26.67 4.90 12.04
CA HIS A 218 28.01 4.92 12.62
C HIS A 218 28.10 6.04 13.66
N ASN A 219 28.54 5.70 14.88
CA ASN A 219 28.97 6.69 15.88
C ASN A 219 30.20 7.44 15.38
#